data_AF-A0A968KHX7-F1
#
_entry.id   AF-A0A968KHX7-F1
#
_cell.length_a   1.000
_cell.length_b   1.000
_cell.length_c   1.000
_cell.angle_alpha   90.00
_cell.angle_beta   90.00
_cell.angle_gamma   90.00
#
_symmetry.space_group_name_H-M   'P 1'
#
loop_
_entity.id
_entity.type
_entity.pdbx_description
1 polymer ?
#
loop_
_entity_poly.entity_id
_entity_poly.type
_entity_poly.pdbx_seq_one_letter_code
_entity_poly.pdbx_strand_id
1 'polypeptide(L)'
;DVIVNPKEVSGIPVIQLETAIGSALDCFEGARGVIVSRDRFLPVKKTSDLLLVQSDLYLLDEGRLKRNPQRQTPGLPRVCLGSAFSQLEDYGKRFPVIPSLLELDSLDI
;
A
#
# COMPACT_ATOMS: atom_id res chain seq x y z
N ASP A 1 -8.37 19.19 -13.98
CA ASP A 1 -7.32 19.03 -15.00
C ASP A 1 -7.22 17.60 -15.51
N VAL A 2 -6.51 17.39 -16.61
CA VAL A 2 -6.22 16.07 -17.19
C VAL A 2 -4.79 15.68 -16.86
N ILE A 3 -4.59 14.45 -16.37
CA ILE A 3 -3.27 13.88 -16.13
C ILE A 3 -2.78 13.27 -17.43
N VAL A 4 -1.61 13.71 -17.90
CA VAL A 4 -0.94 13.20 -19.09
C VAL A 4 0.14 12.22 -18.63
N ASN A 5 -0.03 10.93 -18.92
CA ASN A 5 0.82 9.85 -18.42
C ASN A 5 1.52 9.10 -19.58
N PRO A 6 2.77 9.44 -19.92
CA PRO A 6 3.53 8.73 -20.95
C PRO A 6 3.83 7.29 -20.52
N LYS A 7 3.56 6.33 -21.41
CA LYS A 7 3.79 4.90 -21.19
C LYS A 7 4.34 4.23 -22.46
N GLU A 8 4.85 3.03 -22.30
CA GLU A 8 5.13 2.12 -23.39
C GLU A 8 4.14 0.94 -23.31
N VAL A 9 3.58 0.53 -24.45
CA VAL A 9 2.74 -0.66 -24.57
C VAL A 9 3.26 -1.48 -25.74
N SER A 10 3.76 -2.69 -25.47
CA SER A 10 4.33 -3.59 -26.48
C SER A 10 5.42 -2.95 -27.36
N GLY A 11 6.32 -2.15 -26.77
CA GLY A 11 7.37 -1.43 -27.51
C GLY A 11 6.91 -0.13 -28.19
N ILE A 12 5.63 0.24 -28.11
CA ILE A 12 5.08 1.46 -28.72
C ILE A 12 4.93 2.54 -27.64
N PRO A 13 5.53 3.74 -27.81
CA PRO A 13 5.30 4.86 -26.90
C PRO A 13 3.89 5.43 -27.11
N VAL A 14 3.15 5.59 -26.01
CA VAL A 14 1.76 6.06 -25.98
C VAL A 14 1.55 7.10 -24.88
N ILE A 15 0.52 7.92 -25.03
CA ILE A 15 0.05 8.82 -23.97
C ILE A 15 -1.25 8.25 -23.41
N GLN A 16 -1.23 7.84 -22.13
CA GLN A 16 -2.45 7.55 -21.40
C GLN A 16 -2.97 8.86 -20.79
N LEU A 17 -4.25 9.18 -21.04
CA LEU A 17 -4.93 10.30 -20.40
C LEU A 17 -5.74 9.78 -19.21
N GLU A 18 -5.59 10.42 -18.06
CA GLU A 18 -6.21 10.02 -16.80
C GLU A 18 -6.86 11.24 -16.11
N THR A 19 -7.82 11.00 -15.21
CA THR A 19 -8.35 12.02 -14.28
C THR A 19 -8.45 11.42 -12.89
N ALA A 20 -8.25 12.25 -11.85
CA ALA A 20 -8.34 11.82 -10.47
C ALA A 20 -9.70 12.23 -9.88
N ILE A 21 -10.44 11.29 -9.30
CA ILE A 21 -11.73 11.60 -8.64
C ILE A 21 -11.57 12.66 -7.52
N GLY A 22 -10.40 12.73 -6.89
CA GLY A 22 -10.08 13.75 -5.89
C GLY A 22 -10.01 15.18 -6.44
N SER A 23 -9.68 15.40 -7.72
CA SER A 23 -9.67 16.74 -8.32
C SER A 23 -11.06 17.23 -8.75
N ALA A 24 -12.12 16.43 -8.50
CA ALA A 24 -13.48 16.89 -8.64
C ALA A 24 -13.99 17.62 -7.37
N LEU A 25 -13.23 17.62 -6.26
CA LEU A 25 -13.64 18.22 -4.99
C LEU A 25 -13.99 19.71 -5.13
N ASP A 26 -13.20 20.45 -5.91
CA ASP A 26 -13.37 21.89 -6.15
C ASP A 26 -14.59 22.21 -7.02
N CYS A 27 -15.23 21.21 -7.65
CA CYS A 27 -16.45 21.36 -8.44
C CYS A 27 -17.73 21.34 -7.58
N PHE A 28 -17.64 21.09 -6.27
CA PHE A 28 -18.80 20.97 -5.37
C PHE A 28 -18.80 22.08 -4.32
N GLU A 29 -19.82 22.95 -4.36
CA GLU A 29 -20.03 23.94 -3.31
C GLU A 29 -20.19 23.27 -1.94
N GLY A 30 -19.56 23.85 -0.91
CA GLY A 30 -19.61 23.32 0.45
C GLY A 30 -18.74 22.09 0.72
N ALA A 31 -17.95 21.59 -0.25
CA ALA A 31 -17.05 20.45 -0.07
C ALA A 31 -16.10 20.62 1.14
N ARG A 32 -15.84 19.51 1.87
CA ARG A 32 -14.95 19.48 3.05
C ARG A 32 -14.16 18.17 3.11
N GLY A 33 -12.90 18.26 3.53
CA GLY A 33 -12.12 17.11 3.97
C GLY A 33 -12.42 16.76 5.43
N VAL A 34 -12.33 15.47 5.78
CA VAL A 34 -12.42 14.98 7.17
C VAL A 34 -11.12 14.24 7.49
N ILE A 35 -10.45 14.65 8.57
CA ILE A 35 -9.26 13.96 9.07
C ILE A 35 -9.72 12.66 9.76
N VAL A 36 -9.18 11.53 9.32
CA VAL A 36 -9.47 10.20 9.86
C VAL A 36 -8.22 9.56 10.45
N SER A 37 -8.40 8.64 11.40
CA SER A 37 -7.31 7.86 11.99
C SER A 37 -6.64 6.94 10.95
N ARG A 38 -5.35 6.65 11.13
CA ARG A 38 -4.52 5.98 10.10
C ARG A 38 -4.96 4.53 9.79
N ASP A 39 -5.73 3.89 10.65
CA ASP A 39 -6.44 2.62 10.38
C ASP A 39 -7.27 2.66 9.10
N ARG A 40 -7.90 3.82 8.82
CA ARG A 40 -8.75 4.04 7.65
C ARG A 40 -7.98 4.11 6.32
N PHE A 41 -6.64 4.10 6.35
CA PHE A 41 -5.80 4.23 5.16
C PHE A 41 -4.64 3.22 5.16
N LEU A 42 -4.93 2.04 4.60
CA LEU A 42 -4.02 0.92 4.43
C LEU A 42 -3.85 0.58 2.93
N PRO A 43 -3.12 1.41 2.16
CA PRO A 43 -2.90 1.15 0.74
C PRO A 43 -1.91 0.00 0.56
N VAL A 44 -2.21 -0.90 -0.38
CA VAL A 44 -1.26 -1.89 -0.90
C VAL A 44 -0.93 -1.50 -2.34
N LYS A 45 0.32 -1.12 -2.60
CA LYS A 45 0.83 -0.66 -3.91
C LYS A 45 2.13 -1.34 -4.32
N LYS A 46 2.92 -1.81 -3.35
CA LYS A 46 4.13 -2.61 -3.52
C LYS A 46 4.05 -3.88 -2.68
N THR A 47 4.92 -4.84 -2.97
CA THR A 47 5.11 -6.05 -2.18
C THR A 47 5.62 -5.77 -0.75
N SER A 48 6.27 -4.62 -0.51
CA SER A 48 6.56 -4.12 0.83
C SER A 48 5.29 -3.87 1.65
N ASP A 49 4.25 -3.32 1.01
CA ASP A 49 2.97 -3.04 1.66
C ASP A 49 2.17 -4.35 1.84
N LEU A 50 2.30 -5.27 0.88
CA LEU A 50 1.71 -6.60 0.96
C LEU A 50 2.26 -7.39 2.15
N LEU A 51 3.58 -7.35 2.38
CA LEU A 51 4.23 -7.99 3.52
C LEU A 51 3.70 -7.45 4.85
N LEU A 52 3.49 -6.13 4.96
CA LEU A 52 2.87 -5.52 6.13
C LEU A 52 1.46 -6.07 6.40
N VAL A 53 0.59 -6.13 5.38
CA VAL A 53 -0.81 -6.57 5.57
C VAL A 53 -1.01 -8.08 5.68
N GLN A 54 -0.04 -8.89 5.23
CA GLN A 54 -0.05 -10.34 5.41
C GLN A 54 0.55 -10.78 6.75
N SER A 55 1.32 -9.91 7.42
CA SER A 55 1.95 -10.20 8.71
C SER A 55 0.99 -10.06 9.90
N ASP A 56 1.43 -10.58 11.05
CA ASP A 56 0.77 -10.48 12.36
C ASP A 56 0.65 -9.06 12.93
N LEU A 57 1.10 -8.02 12.20
CA LEU A 57 0.72 -6.62 12.42
C LEU A 57 -0.79 -6.40 12.29
N TYR A 58 -1.49 -7.26 11.54
CA TYR A 58 -2.92 -7.17 11.28
C TYR A 58 -3.64 -8.49 11.61
N LEU A 59 -4.83 -8.34 12.17
CA LEU A 59 -5.79 -9.42 12.41
C LEU A 59 -6.96 -9.26 11.44
N LEU A 60 -7.38 -10.36 10.82
CA LEU A 60 -8.58 -10.39 9.98
C LEU A 60 -9.82 -10.61 10.85
N ASP A 61 -10.76 -9.67 10.80
CA ASP A 61 -11.99 -9.70 11.59
C ASP A 61 -13.16 -9.21 10.72
N GLU A 62 -14.17 -10.06 10.53
CA GLU A 62 -15.32 -9.83 9.64
C GLU A 62 -14.95 -9.30 8.23
N GLY A 63 -13.87 -9.82 7.65
CA GLY A 63 -13.36 -9.40 6.34
C GLY A 63 -12.60 -8.06 6.34
N ARG A 64 -12.32 -7.50 7.53
CA ARG A 64 -11.60 -6.24 7.73
C ARG A 64 -10.26 -6.51 8.41
N LEU A 65 -9.19 -5.82 7.97
CA LEU A 65 -7.92 -5.82 8.69
C LEU A 65 -7.99 -4.82 9.84
N LYS A 66 -7.83 -5.30 11.08
CA LYS A 66 -7.63 -4.49 12.28
C LYS A 66 -6.16 -4.58 12.70
N ARG A 67 -5.57 -3.51 13.23
CA ARG A 67 -4.20 -3.57 13.79
C ARG A 67 -4.17 -4.53 14.98
N ASN A 68 -3.15 -5.37 15.06
CA ASN A 68 -2.98 -6.28 16.19
C ASN A 68 -2.64 -5.48 17.47
N PRO A 69 -3.45 -5.57 18.55
CA PRO A 69 -3.19 -4.86 19.81
C PRO A 69 -1.94 -5.35 20.54
N GLN A 70 -1.33 -6.47 20.14
CA GLN A 70 -0.07 -6.96 20.69
C GLN A 70 1.15 -6.11 20.27
N ARG A 71 1.05 -5.29 19.21
CA ARG A 71 2.18 -4.42 18.80
C ARG A 71 2.34 -3.25 19.76
N GLN A 72 3.37 -3.32 20.60
CA GLN A 72 3.68 -2.31 21.62
C GLN A 72 4.27 -1.02 21.02
N THR A 73 5.06 -1.11 19.96
CA THR A 73 5.68 0.04 19.28
C THR A 73 4.66 0.84 18.47
N PRO A 74 4.57 2.18 18.61
CA PRO A 74 3.62 2.99 17.86
C PRO A 74 3.95 3.05 16.36
N GLY A 75 2.97 2.73 15.51
CA GLY A 75 3.10 2.82 14.05
C GLY A 75 3.31 1.47 13.36
N LEU A 76 3.87 1.52 12.15
CA LEU A 76 4.19 0.36 11.32
C LEU A 76 5.69 0.35 11.04
N PRO A 77 6.34 -0.82 10.89
CA PRO A 77 7.75 -0.87 10.54
C PRO A 77 8.03 -0.26 9.17
N ARG A 78 9.23 0.31 9.01
CA ARG A 78 9.74 0.68 7.69
C ARG A 78 10.19 -0.59 6.96
N VAL A 79 9.35 -1.10 6.06
CA VAL A 79 9.71 -2.19 5.14
C VAL A 79 10.12 -1.60 3.79
N CYS A 80 11.33 -1.90 3.35
CA CYS A 80 11.80 -1.68 1.99
C CYS A 80 12.27 -3.02 1.41
N LEU A 81 11.78 -3.33 0.21
CA LEU A 81 12.14 -4.54 -0.53
C LEU A 81 12.68 -4.15 -1.91
N GLY A 82 13.79 -4.74 -2.32
CA GLY A 82 14.47 -4.48 -3.57
C GLY A 82 13.72 -4.99 -4.81
N SER A 83 14.26 -4.72 -5.99
CA SER A 83 13.69 -5.11 -7.29
C SER A 83 13.44 -6.62 -7.39
N ALA A 84 14.24 -7.45 -6.72
CA ALA A 84 14.11 -8.91 -6.63
C ALA A 84 12.80 -9.39 -5.95
N PHE A 85 12.07 -8.51 -5.27
CA PHE A 85 10.76 -8.74 -4.68
C PHE A 85 9.63 -7.96 -5.38
N SER A 86 9.91 -7.21 -6.45
CA SER A 86 8.93 -6.31 -7.07
C SER A 86 7.76 -7.04 -7.76
N GLN A 87 8.00 -8.26 -8.25
CA GLN A 87 6.98 -9.14 -8.82
C GLN A 87 6.37 -10.04 -7.76
N LEU A 88 5.05 -10.24 -7.82
CA LEU A 88 4.30 -11.02 -6.83
C LEU A 88 4.76 -12.48 -6.78
N GLU A 89 5.15 -13.07 -7.91
CA GLU A 89 5.62 -14.44 -8.01
C GLU A 89 6.98 -14.62 -7.29
N ASP A 90 7.93 -13.72 -7.52
CA ASP A 90 9.25 -13.78 -6.87
C ASP A 90 9.19 -13.39 -5.39
N TYR A 91 8.30 -12.48 -5.02
CA TYR A 91 7.95 -12.23 -3.62
C TYR A 91 7.45 -13.51 -2.94
N GLY A 92 6.48 -14.23 -3.55
CA GLY A 92 5.94 -15.48 -3.00
C GLY A 92 6.97 -16.61 -2.91
N LYS A 93 7.90 -16.72 -3.86
CA LYS A 93 9.03 -17.67 -3.79
C LYS A 93 10.00 -17.36 -2.64
N ARG A 94 10.19 -16.07 -2.31
CA ARG A 94 11.13 -15.60 -1.27
C ARG A 94 10.51 -15.56 0.13
N PHE A 95 9.21 -15.33 0.23
CA PHE A 95 8.41 -15.40 1.46
C PHE A 95 7.34 -16.51 1.38
N PRO A 96 7.74 -17.80 1.34
CA PRO A 96 6.79 -18.92 1.35
C PRO A 96 6.02 -19.04 2.67
N VAL A 97 6.56 -18.47 3.75
CA VAL A 97 5.91 -18.21 5.03
C VAL A 97 6.19 -16.76 5.37
N ILE A 98 5.17 -16.03 5.83
CA ILE A 98 5.29 -14.63 6.23
C ILE A 98 5.90 -14.57 7.64
N PRO A 99 7.02 -13.85 7.86
CA PRO A 99 7.61 -13.70 9.19
C PRO A 99 6.72 -12.87 10.11
N SER A 100 6.84 -13.11 11.42
CA SER A 100 6.32 -12.18 12.43
C SER A 100 7.02 -10.82 12.29
N LEU A 101 6.23 -9.76 12.22
CA LEU A 101 6.70 -8.38 12.18
C LEU A 101 6.26 -7.57 13.41
N LEU A 102 5.58 -8.20 14.38
CA LEU A 102 5.05 -7.56 15.59
C LEU A 102 6.07 -6.66 16.30
N GLU A 103 7.30 -7.12 16.46
CA GLU A 103 8.41 -6.42 17.13
C GLU A 103 9.39 -5.73 16.14
N LEU A 104 9.12 -5.77 14.84
CA LEU A 104 10.00 -5.15 13.84
C LEU A 104 9.90 -3.62 13.88
N ASP A 105 11.05 -2.92 13.83
CA ASP A 105 11.11 -1.48 13.53
C ASP A 105 11.41 -1.19 12.05
N SER A 106 12.35 -1.92 11.44
CA SER A 106 12.68 -1.75 10.02
C SER A 106 13.30 -2.99 9.37
N LEU A 107 13.03 -3.17 8.08
CA LEU A 107 13.60 -4.20 7.19
C LEU A 107 14.00 -3.56 5.86
N ASP A 108 15.18 -3.88 5.35
CA ASP A 108 15.71 -3.42 4.06
C ASP A 108 16.49 -4.59 3.42
N ILE A 109 15.95 -5.19 2.34
CA ILE A 109 16.49 -6.40 1.66
C ILE A 109 16.19 -6.41 0.15
#